data_AF-B9LVA4-F1
#
_entry.id   AF-B9LVA4-F1
#
_cell.length_a   1.000
_cell.length_b   1.000
_cell.length_c   1.000
_cell.angle_alpha   90.00
_cell.angle_beta   90.00
_cell.angle_gamma   90.00
#
_symmetry.space_group_name_H-M   'P 1'
#
loop_
_entity.id
_entity.type
_entity.pdbx_description
1 polymer ?
#
loop_
_entity_poly.entity_id
_entity_poly.type
_entity_poly.pdbx_seq_one_letter_code
_entity_poly.pdbx_strand_id
1 'polypeptide(L)'
;MGRTNPTYRDALRAIEERWAEFRRALRRHDQPRFDRLFEYAREHADASGLLNHQNPLLLALLSIDLEQETCLDEHEQRIAELETRVDQLSNRDGDTTNAGGEDNE
;
A
#
# COMPACT_ATOMS: atom_id res chain seq x y z
N MET A 1 12.48 21.40 -34.68
CA MET A 1 13.06 20.56 -33.61
C MET A 1 11.93 20.10 -32.70
N GLY A 2 11.80 18.79 -32.53
CA GLY A 2 10.64 18.11 -31.95
C GLY A 2 10.38 18.49 -30.50
N ARG A 3 9.17 18.96 -30.23
CA ARG A 3 8.60 19.03 -28.89
C ARG A 3 7.79 17.76 -28.69
N THR A 4 8.46 16.66 -28.36
CA THR A 4 7.77 15.50 -27.80
C THR A 4 7.08 15.98 -26.53
N ASN A 5 5.76 15.85 -26.46
CA ASN A 5 5.01 16.25 -25.26
C ASN A 5 5.57 15.41 -24.10
N PRO A 6 6.00 16.02 -22.97
CA PRO A 6 6.53 15.27 -21.85
C PRO A 6 5.48 14.25 -21.40
N THR A 7 5.92 13.00 -21.22
CA THR A 7 5.03 11.92 -20.78
C THR A 7 4.69 12.10 -19.30
N TYR A 8 3.63 11.44 -18.83
CA TYR A 8 3.35 11.35 -17.39
C TYR A 8 4.58 10.86 -16.59
N ARG A 9 5.35 9.91 -17.14
CA ARG A 9 6.58 9.43 -16.51
C ARG A 9 7.65 10.53 -16.39
N ASP A 10 7.81 11.37 -17.42
CA ASP A 10 8.72 12.52 -17.36
C ASP A 10 8.27 13.55 -16.31
N ALA A 11 6.97 13.80 -16.24
CA ALA A 11 6.39 14.70 -15.25
C ALA A 11 6.56 14.16 -13.81
N LEU A 12 6.37 12.86 -13.61
CA LEU A 12 6.55 12.22 -12.30
C LEU A 12 8.01 12.27 -11.84
N ARG A 13 8.96 12.00 -12.75
CA ARG A 13 10.40 12.18 -12.46
C ARG A 13 10.72 13.62 -12.06
N ALA A 14 10.17 14.61 -12.76
CA ALA A 14 10.37 16.02 -12.42
C ALA A 14 9.77 16.41 -11.06
N ILE A 15 8.69 15.75 -10.63
CA ILE A 15 8.13 15.92 -9.28
C ILE A 15 9.06 15.28 -8.24
N GLU A 16 9.52 14.06 -8.48
CA GLU A 16 10.44 13.33 -7.58
C GLU A 16 11.73 14.12 -7.33
N GLU A 17 12.34 14.64 -8.41
CA GLU A 17 13.52 15.50 -8.33
C GLU A 17 13.27 16.76 -7.50
N ARG A 18 12.12 17.41 -7.68
CA ARG A 18 11.74 18.61 -6.91
C ARG A 18 11.58 18.33 -5.42
N TRP A 19 11.21 17.11 -5.06
CA TRP A 19 10.98 16.70 -3.67
C TRP A 19 12.22 16.05 -3.03
N ALA A 20 13.35 15.98 -3.74
CA ALA A 20 14.58 15.39 -3.22
C ALA A 20 15.08 16.03 -1.92
N GLU A 21 14.99 17.36 -1.79
CA GLU A 21 15.37 18.05 -0.54
C GLU A 21 14.40 17.74 0.61
N PHE A 22 13.10 17.66 0.31
CA PHE A 22 12.10 17.24 1.29
C PHE A 22 12.39 15.81 1.79
N ARG A 23 12.66 14.88 0.89
CA ARG A 23 13.07 13.50 1.21
C ARG A 23 14.30 13.46 2.12
N ARG A 24 15.31 14.29 1.86
CA ARG A 24 16.53 14.36 2.70
C ARG A 24 16.25 14.88 4.10
N ALA A 25 15.27 15.78 4.25
CA ALA A 25 14.84 16.31 5.54
C ALA A 25 14.01 15.32 6.36
N LEU A 26 13.43 14.28 5.73
CA LEU A 26 12.69 13.23 6.43
C LEU A 26 13.57 12.41 7.38
N ARG A 27 12.95 11.92 8.46
CA ARG A 27 13.59 10.95 9.36
C ARG A 27 13.98 9.70 8.56
N ARG A 28 15.08 9.04 8.95
CA ARG A 28 15.59 7.85 8.23
C ARG A 28 14.55 6.75 8.05
N HIS A 29 13.61 6.60 8.99
CA HIS A 29 12.55 5.59 8.91
C HIS A 29 11.40 5.97 7.96
N ASP A 30 11.26 7.24 7.60
CA ASP A 30 10.22 7.72 6.68
C ASP A 30 10.70 7.77 5.22
N GLN A 31 12.02 7.82 4.98
CA GLN A 31 12.56 7.83 3.62
C GLN A 31 12.13 6.62 2.78
N PRO A 32 12.13 5.37 3.28
CA PRO A 32 11.64 4.24 2.50
C PRO A 32 10.15 4.31 2.19
N ARG A 33 9.33 4.87 3.11
CA ARG A 33 7.89 5.07 2.88
C ARG A 33 7.66 6.11 1.80
N PHE A 34 8.44 7.19 1.84
CA PHE A 34 8.42 8.23 0.82
C PHE A 34 8.75 7.67 -0.57
N ASP A 35 9.80 6.84 -0.68
CA ASP A 35 10.21 6.23 -1.95
C ASP A 35 9.08 5.35 -2.53
N ARG A 36 8.39 4.61 -1.67
CA ARG A 36 7.24 3.77 -2.05
C ARG A 36 6.06 4.57 -2.63
N LEU A 37 5.84 5.80 -2.20
CA LEU A 37 4.79 6.65 -2.78
C LEU A 37 5.02 6.88 -4.30
N PHE A 38 6.28 7.03 -4.72
CA PHE A 38 6.60 7.19 -6.13
C PHE A 38 6.54 5.86 -6.90
N GLU A 39 6.65 4.72 -6.22
CA GLU A 39 6.39 3.40 -6.81
C GLU A 39 4.89 3.26 -7.14
N TYR A 40 4.01 3.56 -6.18
CA TYR A 40 2.55 3.56 -6.37
C TYR A 40 2.10 4.50 -7.50
N ALA A 41 2.67 5.71 -7.54
CA ALA A 41 2.39 6.66 -8.61
C ALA A 41 2.85 6.17 -10.00
N ARG A 42 3.86 5.29 -10.07
CA ARG A 42 4.37 4.69 -11.32
C ARG A 42 3.52 3.52 -11.80
N GLU A 43 2.94 2.73 -10.91
CA GLU A 43 2.08 1.58 -11.27
C GLU A 43 0.85 2.02 -12.08
N HIS A 44 0.36 3.24 -11.81
CA HIS A 44 -0.77 3.85 -12.50
C HIS A 44 -0.38 4.74 -13.70
N ALA A 45 0.89 4.70 -14.12
CA ALA A 45 1.39 5.52 -15.24
C ALA A 45 0.73 5.17 -16.58
N ASP A 46 0.32 3.92 -16.76
CA ASP A 46 -0.27 3.44 -18.01
C ASP A 46 -1.76 3.84 -18.14
N ALA A 47 -2.46 4.04 -17.01
CA ALA A 47 -3.82 4.59 -16.96
C ALA A 47 -3.85 6.12 -17.17
N SER A 48 -2.75 6.80 -16.84
CA SER A 48 -2.64 8.26 -16.84
C SER A 48 -2.43 8.90 -18.23
N GLY A 49 -2.18 8.10 -19.28
CA GLY A 49 -2.01 8.58 -20.65
C GLY A 49 -3.25 9.26 -21.27
N LEU A 50 -4.42 9.13 -20.62
CA LEU A 50 -5.71 9.65 -21.08
C LEU A 50 -5.98 11.11 -20.66
N LEU A 51 -5.35 11.57 -19.57
CA LEU A 51 -5.59 12.90 -19.03
C LEU A 51 -4.44 13.82 -19.43
N ASN A 52 -4.73 14.74 -20.35
CA ASN A 52 -3.78 15.72 -20.83
C ASN A 52 -3.20 16.49 -19.62
N HIS A 53 -1.91 16.26 -19.35
CA HIS A 53 -0.96 16.60 -18.28
C HIS A 53 -1.09 17.94 -17.50
N GLN A 54 -2.27 18.53 -17.35
CA GLN A 54 -2.42 19.84 -16.70
C GLN A 54 -2.06 19.79 -15.21
N ASN A 55 -2.16 18.62 -14.56
CA ASN A 55 -1.72 18.46 -13.19
C ASN A 55 -1.21 17.03 -12.89
N PRO A 56 0.06 16.71 -13.19
CA PRO A 56 0.65 15.40 -12.94
C PRO A 56 0.75 15.06 -11.45
N LEU A 57 0.80 16.06 -10.56
CA LEU A 57 0.82 15.84 -9.11
C LEU A 57 -0.52 15.29 -8.61
N LEU A 58 -1.64 15.79 -9.11
CA LEU A 58 -2.96 15.27 -8.73
C LEU A 58 -3.12 13.81 -9.13
N LEU A 59 -2.65 13.44 -10.33
CA LEU A 59 -2.64 12.05 -10.78
C LEU A 59 -1.77 11.19 -9.88
N ALA A 60 -0.54 11.63 -9.58
CA ALA A 60 0.35 10.90 -8.67
C ALA A 60 -0.29 10.67 -7.29
N LEU A 61 -0.94 11.69 -6.72
CA LEU A 61 -1.63 11.58 -5.44
C LEU A 61 -2.81 10.61 -5.49
N LEU A 62 -3.62 10.64 -6.56
CA LEU A 62 -4.73 9.69 -6.73
C LEU A 62 -4.22 8.26 -6.89
N SER A 63 -3.14 8.05 -7.62
CA SER A 63 -2.50 6.73 -7.76
C SER A 63 -1.95 6.22 -6.44
N ILE A 64 -1.35 7.09 -5.63
CA ILE A 64 -0.90 6.76 -4.27
C ILE A 64 -2.09 6.35 -3.40
N ASP A 65 -3.19 7.10 -3.46
CA ASP A 65 -4.40 6.85 -2.68
C ASP A 65 -5.01 5.47 -3.02
N LEU A 66 -5.13 5.13 -4.31
CA LEU A 66 -5.64 3.83 -4.76
C LEU A 66 -4.80 2.64 -4.30
N GLU A 67 -3.47 2.74 -4.38
CA GLU A 67 -2.57 1.69 -3.87
C GLU A 67 -2.64 1.58 -2.34
N GLN A 68 -2.85 2.70 -1.65
CA GLN A 68 -3.02 2.70 -0.20
C GLN A 68 -4.33 2.02 0.21
N GLU A 69 -5.44 2.29 -0.48
CA GLU A 69 -6.72 1.60 -0.26
C GLU A 69 -6.58 0.09 -0.50
N THR A 70 -5.89 -0.32 -1.58
CA THR A 70 -5.64 -1.74 -1.87
C THR A 70 -4.83 -2.40 -0.75
N CYS A 71 -3.80 -1.73 -0.26
CA CYS A 71 -2.98 -2.22 0.86
C CYS A 71 -3.77 -2.30 2.18
N LEU A 72 -4.72 -1.38 2.41
CA LEU A 72 -5.62 -1.44 3.55
C LEU A 72 -6.54 -2.66 3.46
N ASP A 73 -7.18 -2.89 2.31
CA ASP A 73 -8.03 -4.06 2.07
C ASP A 73 -7.27 -5.38 2.32
N GLU A 74 -6.04 -5.50 1.80
CA GLU A 74 -5.19 -6.67 2.02
C GLU A 74 -4.86 -6.89 3.50
N HIS A 75 -4.57 -5.82 4.23
CA HIS A 75 -4.30 -5.90 5.66
C HIS A 75 -5.55 -6.27 6.46
N GLU A 76 -6.71 -5.70 6.14
CA GLU A 76 -7.98 -6.03 6.79
C GLU A 76 -8.35 -7.50 6.56
N GLN A 77 -8.21 -7.99 5.33
CA GLN A 77 -8.40 -9.40 5.03
C GLN A 77 -7.42 -10.27 5.83
N ARG A 78 -6.15 -9.87 5.90
CA ARG A 78 -5.14 -10.64 6.63
C ARG A 78 -5.43 -10.69 8.13
N ILE A 79 -5.90 -9.59 8.71
CA ILE A 79 -6.31 -9.52 10.12
C ILE A 79 -7.48 -10.48 10.35
N ALA A 80 -8.53 -10.42 9.53
CA ALA A 80 -9.70 -11.30 9.65
C ALA A 80 -9.32 -12.79 9.56
N GLU A 81 -8.41 -13.15 8.65
CA GLU A 81 -7.88 -14.51 8.55
C GLU A 81 -7.13 -14.95 9.82
N LEU A 82 -6.30 -14.05 10.39
CA LEU A 82 -5.54 -14.34 11.60
C LEU A 82 -6.44 -14.48 12.82
N GLU A 83 -7.42 -13.59 12.98
CA GLU A 83 -8.44 -13.66 14.04
C GLU A 83 -9.20 -14.98 13.98
N THR A 84 -9.67 -15.36 12.78
CA THR A 84 -10.36 -16.65 12.56
C THR A 84 -9.49 -17.83 12.97
N ARG A 85 -8.18 -17.81 12.68
CA ARG A 85 -7.25 -18.88 13.06
C ARG A 85 -7.00 -18.93 14.57
N VAL A 86 -6.91 -17.78 15.22
CA VAL A 86 -6.75 -17.68 16.68
C VAL A 86 -7.98 -18.24 17.39
N ASP A 87 -9.19 -17.94 16.90
CA ASP A 87 -10.44 -18.49 17.45
C ASP A 87 -10.53 -20.00 17.30
N GLN A 88 -10.17 -20.53 16.12
CA GLN A 88 -10.14 -21.97 15.87
C GLN A 88 -9.16 -22.70 16.80
N LEU A 89 -7.98 -22.12 17.07
CA LEU A 89 -7.01 -22.70 18.00
C LEU A 89 -7.51 -22.65 19.44
N SER A 90 -8.07 -21.51 19.86
CA SER A 90 -8.64 -21.34 21.21
C SER A 90 -9.78 -22.32 21.48
N ASN A 91 -10.66 -22.58 20.50
CA ASN A 91 -11.74 -23.55 20.63
C ASN A 91 -11.25 -25.01 20.70
N ARG A 92 -10.15 -25.34 20.01
CA ARG A 92 -9.55 -26.70 20.07
C ARG A 92 -8.98 -27.00 21.45
N ASP A 93 -8.37 -26.02 22.11
CA ASP A 93 -7.81 -26.20 23.46
C ASP A 93 -8.93 -26.37 24.52
N GLY A 94 -10.08 -25.74 24.31
CA GLY A 94 -11.27 -25.89 25.15
C GLY A 94 -11.92 -27.29 25.07
N ASP A 95 -12.00 -27.85 23.86
CA ASP A 95 -12.61 -29.18 23.63
C ASP A 95 -11.74 -30.32 24.19
N THR A 96 -10.42 -30.18 24.10
CA THR A 96 -9.47 -31.17 24.66
C THR A 96 -9.50 -31.21 26.19
N THR A 97 -9.90 -30.11 26.85
CA THR A 97 -9.99 -30.03 28.32
C THR A 97 -11.28 -30.65 28.85
N ASN A 98 -12.37 -30.66 28.06
CA ASN A 98 -13.67 -31.19 28.49
C ASN A 98 -13.76 -32.73 28.34
N ALA A 99 -13.02 -33.33 27.40
CA ALA A 99 -13.03 -34.78 27.16
C ALA A 99 -12.25 -35.62 28.20
N GLY A 100 -11.53 -35.00 29.15
CA GLY A 100 -10.74 -35.70 30.18
C GLY A 100 -11.44 -35.88 31.54
N GLY A 101 -12.70 -35.47 31.68
CA GLY A 101 -13.40 -35.38 32.96
C GLY A 101 -14.52 -36.40 33.23
N GLU A 102 -14.87 -37.27 32.27
CA GLU A 102 -16.07 -38.11 32.37
C GLU A 102 -15.85 -39.57 32.83
N ASP A 103 -14.60 -40.01 33.05
CA ASP A 103 -14.29 -41.42 33.40
C ASP A 103 -13.98 -41.66 34.89
N ASN A 104 -14.76 -41.08 35.83
CA ASN A 104 -14.64 -41.47 37.24
C ASN A 104 -15.96 -41.37 38.02
N GLU A 105 -16.90 -42.30 37.77
CA GLU A 105 -17.87 -42.76 38.78
C GLU A 105 -18.36 -44.19 38.50
#